data_AF-A0A7N2RCN8-F1
#
_entry.id   AF-A0A7N2RCN8-F1
#
_cell.length_a   1.000
_cell.length_b   1.000
_cell.length_c   1.000
_cell.angle_alpha   90.00
_cell.angle_beta   90.00
_cell.angle_gamma   90.00
#
_symmetry.space_group_name_H-M   'P 1'
#
loop_
_entity.id
_entity.type
_entity.pdbx_description
1 polymer ?
#
loop_
_entity_poly.entity_id
_entity_poly.type
_entity_poly.pdbx_seq_one_letter_code
_entity_poly.pdbx_strand_id
1 'polypeptide(L)' 'MLTENSETRYSLGLVSYNNKTICVPEESVDQQHPLRYKPLNLNDYAHAHMASIAQRKEVSIAAYCGV' A
#
# COMPACT_ATOMS: atom_id res chain seq x y z
N MET A 1 10.62 -8.95 -25.53
CA MET A 1 9.20 -9.35 -25.58
C MET A 1 9.01 -10.44 -24.55
N LEU A 2 8.06 -10.28 -23.62
CA LEU A 2 7.71 -11.36 -22.70
C LEU A 2 7.01 -12.43 -23.54
N THR A 3 7.56 -13.63 -23.58
CA THR A 3 6.94 -14.77 -24.27
C THR A 3 5.64 -15.08 -23.54
N GLU A 4 4.51 -14.93 -24.24
CA GLU A 4 3.22 -15.40 -23.74
C GLU A 4 3.33 -16.91 -23.57
N ASN A 5 3.35 -17.37 -22.32
CA ASN A 5 3.23 -18.79 -22.03
C ASN A 5 1.82 -19.21 -22.43
N SER A 6 1.68 -20.12 -23.40
CA SER A 6 0.40 -20.51 -24.00
C SER A 6 -0.46 -21.42 -23.11
N GLU A 7 -0.01 -21.73 -21.91
CA GLU A 7 -0.70 -22.58 -20.96
C GLU A 7 -1.69 -21.81 -20.08
N THR A 8 -2.86 -22.41 -19.82
CA THR A 8 -3.87 -21.84 -18.94
C THR A 8 -3.35 -21.76 -17.50
N ARG A 9 -3.17 -20.54 -16.99
CA ARG A 9 -2.83 -20.29 -15.59
C ARG A 9 -4.08 -20.13 -14.73
N TYR A 10 -4.25 -21.02 -13.76
CA TYR A 10 -5.22 -20.84 -12.67
C TYR A 10 -4.53 -20.21 -11.46
N SER A 11 -5.21 -19.26 -10.80
CA SER A 11 -4.73 -18.69 -9.55
C SER A 11 -5.86 -18.30 -8.63
N LEU A 12 -5.63 -18.48 -7.32
CA LEU A 12 -6.50 -18.02 -6.26
C LEU A 12 -5.70 -17.09 -5.35
N GLY A 13 -6.32 -15.98 -4.94
CA GLY A 13 -5.75 -15.06 -3.96
C GLY A 13 -6.75 -14.83 -2.84
N LEU A 14 -6.29 -14.95 -1.60
CA LEU A 14 -7.04 -14.52 -0.42
C LEU A 14 -6.41 -13.23 0.09
N VAL A 15 -7.22 -12.20 0.27
CA VAL A 15 -6.77 -10.90 0.77
C VAL A 15 -7.62 -10.54 1.99
N SER A 16 -6.96 -10.06 3.03
CA SER A 16 -7.60 -9.59 4.26
C SER A 16 -7.31 -8.11 4.45
N TYR A 17 -8.34 -7.35 4.82
CA TYR A 17 -8.25 -5.92 5.08
C TYR A 17 -8.49 -5.63 6.56
N ASN A 18 -7.74 -4.67 7.09
CA ASN A 18 -7.98 -4.11 8.41
C ASN A 18 -8.73 -2.78 8.26
N ASN A 19 -9.91 -2.67 8.87
CA ASN A 19 -10.71 -1.44 8.85
C ASN A 19 -10.29 -0.43 9.95
N LYS A 20 -9.27 -0.75 10.73
CA LYS A 20 -8.72 0.14 11.76
C LYS A 20 -7.53 0.91 11.21
N THR A 21 -7.24 2.05 11.83
CA THR A 21 -5.97 2.74 11.66
C THR A 21 -4.82 1.82 12.07
N ILE A 22 -3.83 1.69 11.19
CA ILE A 22 -2.61 0.94 11.40
C ILE A 22 -1.52 1.91 11.78
N CYS A 23 -0.78 1.59 12.83
CA CYS A 23 0.37 2.36 13.31
C CYS A 23 1.64 1.53 13.15
N VAL A 24 2.78 2.19 12.96
CA VAL A 24 4.08 1.54 13.08
C VAL A 24 4.29 1.14 14.55
N PRO A 25 4.67 -0.11 14.85
CA PRO A 25 4.97 -0.53 16.22
C PRO A 25 6.12 0.28 16.81
N GLU A 26 6.02 0.64 18.09
CA GLU A 26 7.01 1.50 18.77
C GLU A 26 8.41 0.86 18.80
N GLU A 27 8.47 -0.46 18.94
CA GLU A 27 9.69 -1.25 18.92
C GLU A 27 10.41 -1.24 17.56
N SER A 28 9.72 -0.80 16.50
CA SER A 28 10.28 -0.67 15.15
C SER A 28 10.82 0.72 14.85
N VAL A 29 10.78 1.65 15.82
CA VAL A 29 11.22 3.03 15.67
C VAL A 29 12.41 3.31 16.59
N ASP A 30 13.55 3.67 16.00
CA ASP A 30 14.77 4.00 16.74
C ASP A 30 15.56 5.14 16.06
N GLN A 31 16.75 5.48 16.58
CA GLN A 31 17.57 6.56 16.04
C GLN A 31 18.11 6.28 14.62
N GLN A 32 18.35 5.01 14.28
CA GLN A 32 18.76 4.56 12.95
C GLN A 32 17.56 4.37 12.02
N HIS A 33 16.40 4.02 12.58
CA HIS A 33 15.14 3.77 11.88
C HIS A 33 14.03 4.70 12.38
N PRO A 34 14.07 6.00 12.03
CA PRO A 34 13.05 6.95 12.46
C PRO A 34 11.70 6.61 11.83
N LEU A 35 10.62 7.04 12.49
CA LEU A 35 9.25 6.87 11.99
C LEU A 35 9.11 7.48 10.59
N ARG A 36 8.63 6.69 9.62
CA ARG A 36 8.49 7.12 8.22
C ARG A 36 7.06 7.38 7.78
N TYR A 37 6.10 6.83 8.50
CA TYR A 37 4.69 6.89 8.13
C TYR A 37 3.86 7.25 9.36
N LYS A 38 2.93 8.18 9.18
CA LYS A 38 1.89 8.44 10.16
C LYS A 38 0.89 7.28 10.21
N PRO A 39 0.17 7.12 11.34
CA PRO A 39 -0.96 6.19 11.41
C PRO A 39 -1.92 6.36 10.22
N LEU A 40 -2.29 5.25 9.59
CA LEU A 40 -3.07 5.29 8.34
C LEU A 40 -4.18 4.24 8.32
N ASN A 41 -5.32 4.59 7.74
CA ASN A 41 -6.34 3.62 7.36
C ASN A 41 -6.06 3.12 5.94
N LEU A 42 -5.81 1.81 5.79
CA LEU A 42 -5.44 1.23 4.49
C LEU A 42 -6.57 1.32 3.47
N ASN A 43 -7.83 1.30 3.93
CA ASN A 43 -8.99 1.39 3.05
C ASN A 43 -9.12 2.81 2.46
N ASP A 44 -8.90 3.84 3.28
CA ASP A 44 -8.91 5.23 2.81
C ASP A 44 -7.76 5.49 1.82
N TYR A 45 -6.56 4.95 2.11
CA TYR A 45 -5.44 5.01 1.18
C TYR A 45 -5.75 4.31 -0.15
N ALA A 46 -6.34 3.10 -0.11
CA ALA A 46 -6.71 2.38 -1.31
C ALA A 46 -7.68 3.20 -2.19
N HIS A 47 -8.67 3.85 -1.60
CA HIS A 47 -9.58 4.75 -2.31
C HIS A 47 -8.86 5.96 -2.91
N ALA A 48 -7.99 6.63 -2.13
CA ALA A 48 -7.23 7.78 -2.60
C ALA A 48 -6.29 7.41 -3.76
N HIS A 49 -5.61 6.27 -3.66
CA HIS A 49 -4.73 5.74 -4.70
C HIS A 49 -5.50 5.36 -5.98
N MET A 50 -6.67 4.73 -5.85
CA MET A 50 -7.53 4.46 -7.01
C MET A 50 -8.00 5.75 -7.69
N ALA A 51 -8.40 6.76 -6.92
CA ALA A 51 -8.77 8.06 -7.45
C ALA A 51 -7.59 8.78 -8.14
N SER A 52 -6.37 8.62 -7.62
CA SER A 52 -5.17 9.20 -8.23
C SER A 52 -4.84 8.52 -9.57
N ILE A 53 -4.90 7.18 -9.63
CA ILE A 53 -4.72 6.42 -10.87
C ILE A 53 -5.73 6.88 -11.94
N ALA A 54 -6.99 7.05 -11.57
CA ALA A 54 -8.03 7.54 -12.48
C ALA A 54 -7.68 8.94 -13.05
N GLN A 55 -6.95 9.76 -12.29
CA GLN A 55 -6.45 11.06 -12.70
C GLN A 55 -5.05 11.03 -13.36
N ARG A 56 -4.49 9.85 -13.62
CA ARG A 56 -3.09 9.64 -14.07
C ARG A 56 -2.05 10.30 -13.15
N LYS A 57 -2.35 10.39 -11.87
CA LYS A 57 -1.46 10.87 -10.82
C LYS A 57 -1.04 9.68 -9.96
N GLU A 58 0.24 9.53 -9.74
CA GLU A 58 0.75 8.53 -8.79
C GLU A 58 0.81 9.15 -7.40
N VAL A 59 0.14 8.54 -6.44
CA VAL A 59 0.21 8.93 -5.03
C VAL A 59 0.94 7.81 -4.30
N SER A 60 2.22 8.04 -3.99
CA SER A 60 2.97 7.09 -3.17
C SER A 60 2.43 7.12 -1.74
N ILE A 61 2.54 5.98 -1.04
CA ILE A 61 2.17 5.91 0.39
C ILE A 61 2.97 6.91 1.24
N ALA A 62 4.20 7.24 0.83
CA ALA A 62 5.02 8.26 1.45
C ALA A 62 4.44 9.68 1.24
N ALA A 63 3.91 9.99 0.05
CA ALA A 63 3.23 11.26 -0.21
C ALA A 63 1.89 11.36 0.53
N TYR A 64 1.19 10.23 0.70
CA TYR A 64 -0.10 10.18 1.39
C TYR A 64 0.03 10.24 2.93
N CYS A 65 1.02 9.53 3.50
CA CYS A 65 1.17 9.33 4.95
C CYS A 65 2.44 9.94 5.56
N GLY A 66 3.28 10.62 4.78
CA GLY A 66 4.60 11.07 5.23
C GLY A 66 4.58 11.83 6.56
N VAL A 67 5.72 11.82 7.26
CA VAL A 67 5.92 12.62 8.48
C VAL A 67 6.23 14.06 8.12
#